data_AF-A0A9P9ETZ6-F1
#
_entry.id   AF-A0A9P9ETZ6-F1
#
_cell.length_a   1.000
_cell.length_b   1.000
_cell.length_c   1.000
_cell.angle_alpha   90.00
_cell.angle_beta   90.00
_cell.angle_gamma   90.00
#
_symmetry.space_group_name_H-M   'P 1'
#
loop_
_entity.id
_entity.type
_entity.pdbx_description
1 polymer ?
#
loop_
_entity_poly.entity_id
_entity_poly.type
_entity_poly.pdbx_seq_one_letter_code
_entity_poly.pdbx_strand_id
1 'polypeptide(L)'
;MIRLVEDITNKPEWWRKINDPEIAAKWAKEALEMPWSEYVKYGHFEKSMADACIEELRRKAEIYEETGLVPVMDYVMCAIKSDKLIPDDLREALKAAVAPLENVPAEQLDWHPGSDGKVLDLVHPSLYPLLYGRSLILPDRCITKENCLEHCGMGTVIPEQPKEENASVGYRRTVSVNALSSRFQWLPCDVDLTGGHPRIESYINNLHPVQHAGLYPIIERFIEKALPAWDIVYRWNKEFETNRMDIVRSVGKECEAEDDCGDNECVPENRPVNEGEAPREEEETEEDWYEGSERERLDEEWFTATHRVFQPDVNKKVNERMKLKASDVKTSGFFNEKSRIQVIVKLANIHLTPEKPSYDGGSWHIEGQLNERICATALYYYDCDNITECHLDFRTAANGEDLSQDVGYQQDDHDSISRTYAIESRGDTLQNIGSVLTQADRMLFFPNVYQHHVSPFELADKTRPGHRKILAMFLIDPAVAIPSTANVPPQRLDWWTQSALPTRQAGRLPPEVTAMVLDNLDFPISDKEAKKLREELMAERSVIQENENNKLKAVEWFFCEH
;
A
#
# COMPACT_ATOMS: atom_id res chain seq x y z
N MET A 1 19.50 -1.20 1.28
CA MET A 1 19.27 -2.32 0.33
C MET A 1 17.97 -2.18 -0.48
N ILE A 2 16.77 -2.13 0.13
CA ILE A 2 15.48 -2.02 -0.60
C ILE A 2 15.49 -0.85 -1.61
N ARG A 3 15.99 0.31 -1.20
CA ARG A 3 16.14 1.50 -2.06
C ARG A 3 16.96 1.21 -3.33
N LEU A 4 18.11 0.55 -3.20
CA LEU A 4 18.97 0.21 -4.34
C LEU A 4 18.27 -0.73 -5.33
N VAL A 5 17.54 -1.72 -4.82
CA VAL A 5 16.76 -2.65 -5.64
C VAL A 5 15.68 -1.90 -6.41
N GLU A 6 14.95 -0.98 -5.77
CA GLU A 6 13.97 -0.12 -6.43
C GLU A 6 14.59 0.77 -7.53
N ASP A 7 15.69 1.46 -7.21
CA ASP A 7 16.37 2.36 -8.14
C ASP A 7 16.89 1.62 -9.38
N ILE A 8 17.49 0.43 -9.20
CA ILE A 8 17.99 -0.36 -10.34
C ILE A 8 16.82 -0.91 -11.16
N THR A 9 15.75 -1.41 -10.53
CA THR A 9 14.59 -1.97 -11.25
C THR A 9 13.76 -0.92 -12.00
N ASN A 10 14.05 0.38 -11.81
CA ASN A 10 13.51 1.48 -12.62
C ASN A 10 14.37 1.83 -13.84
N LYS A 11 15.61 1.32 -13.94
CA LYS A 11 16.47 1.58 -15.10
C LYS A 11 15.97 0.81 -16.33
N PRO A 12 16.04 1.40 -17.54
CA PRO A 12 15.65 0.69 -18.77
C PRO A 12 16.47 -0.58 -18.98
N GLU A 13 15.78 -1.69 -19.28
CA GLU A 13 16.37 -3.01 -19.52
C GLU A 13 17.25 -3.53 -18.36
N TRP A 14 16.95 -3.13 -17.12
CA TRP A 14 17.74 -3.52 -15.94
C TRP A 14 17.95 -5.05 -15.84
N TRP A 15 16.92 -5.84 -16.16
CA TRP A 15 16.94 -7.30 -16.06
C TRP A 15 17.94 -7.95 -17.04
N ARG A 16 18.24 -7.29 -18.15
CA ARG A 16 19.31 -7.73 -19.07
C ARG A 16 20.67 -7.23 -18.60
N LYS A 17 20.72 -5.94 -18.26
CA LYS A 17 21.95 -5.22 -17.92
C LYS A 17 22.60 -5.70 -16.62
N ILE A 18 21.85 -6.24 -15.67
CA ILE A 18 22.40 -6.81 -14.42
C ILE A 18 23.31 -8.02 -14.66
N ASN A 19 23.17 -8.69 -15.81
CA ASN A 19 24.00 -9.83 -16.19
C ASN A 19 25.33 -9.41 -16.85
N ASP A 20 25.47 -8.15 -17.24
CA ASP A 20 26.74 -7.58 -17.69
C ASP A 20 27.63 -7.27 -16.47
N PRO A 21 28.81 -7.92 -16.34
CA PRO A 21 29.69 -7.70 -15.20
C PRO A 21 30.17 -6.26 -15.04
N GLU A 22 30.40 -5.52 -16.14
CA GLU A 22 30.87 -4.14 -16.08
C GLU A 22 29.77 -3.20 -15.60
N ILE A 23 28.54 -3.41 -16.08
CA ILE A 23 27.38 -2.62 -15.63
C ILE A 23 27.05 -2.93 -14.16
N ALA A 24 27.03 -4.20 -13.77
CA ALA A 24 26.77 -4.59 -12.39
C ALA A 24 27.84 -4.03 -11.43
N ALA A 25 29.12 -4.08 -11.80
CA ALA A 25 30.20 -3.49 -11.03
C ALA A 25 30.06 -1.95 -10.91
N LYS A 26 29.62 -1.29 -11.99
CA LYS A 26 29.33 0.14 -11.97
C LYS A 26 28.19 0.48 -11.01
N TRP A 27 27.07 -0.24 -11.04
CA TRP A 27 25.96 0.00 -10.11
C TRP A 27 26.33 -0.29 -8.66
N ALA A 28 27.11 -1.34 -8.40
CA ALA A 28 27.64 -1.61 -7.06
C ALA A 28 28.54 -0.47 -6.56
N LYS A 29 29.40 0.06 -7.44
CA LYS A 29 30.24 1.22 -7.12
C LYS A 29 29.42 2.47 -6.83
N GLU A 30 28.44 2.80 -7.68
CA GLU A 30 27.53 3.93 -7.47
C GLU A 30 26.79 3.80 -6.12
N ALA A 31 26.39 2.58 -5.74
CA ALA A 31 25.75 2.34 -4.45
C ALA A 31 26.70 2.55 -3.26
N LEU A 32 27.98 2.20 -3.38
CA LEU A 32 28.98 2.42 -2.32
C LEU A 32 29.38 3.90 -2.15
N GLU A 33 29.25 4.69 -3.20
CA GLU A 33 29.56 6.13 -3.19
C GLU A 33 28.35 6.99 -2.73
N MET A 34 27.18 6.38 -2.57
CA MET A 34 25.96 7.07 -2.14
C MET A 34 26.05 7.47 -0.66
N PRO A 35 25.68 8.72 -0.28
CA PRO A 35 25.69 9.16 1.11
C PRO A 35 24.47 8.59 1.87
N TRP A 36 24.50 7.31 2.22
CA TRP A 36 23.37 6.61 2.84
C TRP A 36 22.91 7.22 4.16
N SER A 37 23.81 7.85 4.90
CA SER A 37 23.51 8.58 6.15
C SER A 37 22.64 9.82 5.93
N GLU A 38 22.64 10.40 4.72
CA GLU A 38 21.72 11.48 4.33
C GLU A 38 20.34 10.93 3.94
N TYR A 39 20.28 9.67 3.47
CA TYR A 39 19.03 9.01 3.08
C TYR A 39 18.27 8.46 4.30
N VAL A 40 18.96 7.77 5.20
CA VAL A 40 18.43 7.25 6.47
C VAL A 40 19.44 7.56 7.56
N LYS A 41 18.97 8.04 8.71
CA LYS A 41 19.83 8.31 9.88
C LYS A 41 20.61 7.05 10.25
N TYR A 42 21.93 7.18 10.40
CA TYR A 42 22.87 6.06 10.61
C TYR A 42 22.98 5.07 9.44
N GLY A 43 22.54 5.46 8.25
CA GLY A 43 22.60 4.65 7.05
C GLY A 43 24.02 4.16 6.75
N HIS A 44 24.18 2.84 6.82
CA HIS A 44 25.41 2.13 6.56
C HIS A 44 25.22 1.19 5.36
N PHE A 45 26.22 1.11 4.49
CA PHE A 45 26.15 0.27 3.29
C PHE A 45 27.53 -0.22 2.86
N GLU A 46 27.76 -1.51 3.02
CA GLU A 46 29.05 -2.13 2.69
C GLU A 46 29.07 -2.82 1.34
N LYS A 47 30.28 -3.23 0.94
CA LYS A 47 30.49 -4.06 -0.24
C LYS A 47 29.72 -5.38 -0.17
N SER A 48 29.61 -6.01 1.01
CA SER A 48 28.81 -7.24 1.18
C SER A 48 27.33 -7.02 0.83
N MET A 49 26.77 -5.87 1.24
CA MET A 49 25.40 -5.45 0.94
C MET A 49 25.21 -5.15 -0.55
N ALA A 50 26.16 -4.46 -1.18
CA ALA A 50 26.15 -4.22 -2.62
C ALA A 50 26.18 -5.53 -3.40
N ASP A 51 27.12 -6.43 -3.09
CA ASP A 51 27.27 -7.73 -3.74
C ASP A 51 25.99 -8.58 -3.60
N ALA A 52 25.36 -8.57 -2.42
CA ALA A 52 24.11 -9.26 -2.15
C ALA A 52 22.93 -8.67 -2.94
N CYS A 53 22.82 -7.34 -3.04
CA CYS A 53 21.80 -6.70 -3.88
C CYS A 53 21.97 -7.07 -5.35
N ILE A 54 23.20 -7.13 -5.87
CA ILE A 54 23.45 -7.55 -7.26
C ILE A 54 23.02 -9.00 -7.48
N GLU A 55 23.32 -9.90 -6.54
CA GLU A 55 22.87 -11.29 -6.61
C GLU A 55 21.33 -11.39 -6.58
N GLU A 56 20.68 -10.66 -5.67
CA GLU A 56 19.21 -10.58 -5.59
C GLU A 56 18.61 -10.08 -6.91
N LEU A 57 19.17 -9.02 -7.48
CA LEU A 57 18.70 -8.43 -8.74
C LEU A 57 18.83 -9.38 -9.93
N ARG A 58 19.86 -10.24 -9.98
CA ARG A 58 19.97 -11.27 -11.03
C ARG A 58 18.84 -12.29 -10.93
N ARG A 59 18.49 -12.74 -9.72
CA ARG A 59 17.35 -13.64 -9.51
C ARG A 59 16.02 -12.96 -9.85
N LYS A 60 15.84 -11.70 -9.44
CA LYS A 60 14.66 -10.91 -9.82
C LYS A 60 14.57 -10.71 -11.33
N ALA A 61 15.70 -10.60 -12.02
CA ALA A 61 15.74 -10.51 -13.47
C ALA A 61 15.24 -11.79 -14.15
N GLU A 62 15.59 -12.98 -13.65
CA GLU A 62 15.07 -14.25 -14.14
C GLU A 62 13.53 -14.31 -14.00
N ILE A 63 13.00 -13.95 -12.81
CA ILE A 63 11.55 -13.89 -12.57
C ILE A 63 10.88 -12.89 -13.51
N TYR A 64 11.45 -11.70 -13.66
CA TYR A 64 10.89 -10.66 -14.53
C TYR A 64 10.92 -11.07 -16.00
N GLU A 65 11.96 -11.77 -16.46
CA GLU A 65 12.05 -12.22 -17.84
C GLU A 65 10.98 -13.27 -18.17
N GLU A 66 10.79 -14.24 -17.28
CA GLU A 66 9.82 -15.33 -17.45
C GLU A 66 8.37 -14.89 -17.23
N THR A 67 8.12 -14.03 -16.24
CA THR A 67 6.76 -13.74 -15.75
C THR A 67 6.31 -12.30 -15.99
N GLY A 68 7.26 -11.39 -16.25
CA GLY A 68 7.01 -9.95 -16.32
C GLY A 68 6.84 -9.28 -14.95
N LEU A 69 6.91 -10.00 -13.84
CA LEU A 69 6.69 -9.49 -12.49
C LEU A 69 8.02 -9.31 -11.76
N VAL A 70 8.17 -8.23 -10.99
CA VAL A 70 9.31 -8.06 -10.08
C VAL A 70 8.83 -7.65 -8.69
N PRO A 71 9.13 -8.43 -7.63
CA PRO A 71 8.84 -8.02 -6.26
C PRO A 71 9.78 -6.89 -5.82
N VAL A 72 9.20 -5.90 -5.16
CA VAL A 72 9.86 -4.72 -4.58
C VAL A 72 9.23 -4.43 -3.21
N MET A 73 9.87 -3.61 -2.40
CA MET A 73 9.41 -3.34 -1.02
C MET A 73 9.17 -4.64 -0.22
N ASP A 74 9.93 -5.69 -0.54
CA ASP A 74 9.67 -7.06 -0.13
C ASP A 74 10.40 -7.43 1.16
N TYR A 75 9.64 -7.77 2.21
CA TYR A 75 10.11 -8.28 3.50
C TYR A 75 9.14 -9.38 3.98
N VAL A 76 8.36 -9.16 5.05
CA VAL A 76 7.22 -9.97 5.54
C VAL A 76 6.04 -9.94 4.56
N MET A 77 5.94 -8.86 3.79
CA MET A 77 4.98 -8.64 2.71
C MET A 77 5.74 -8.14 1.48
N CYS A 78 5.09 -7.96 0.33
CA CYS A 78 5.74 -7.31 -0.82
C CYS A 78 4.80 -6.41 -1.61
N ALA A 79 5.37 -5.44 -2.32
CA ALA A 79 4.78 -4.92 -3.53
C ALA A 79 5.36 -5.65 -4.76
N ILE A 80 4.62 -5.68 -5.86
CA ILE A 80 5.08 -6.25 -7.13
C ILE A 80 4.81 -5.20 -8.20
N LYS A 81 5.79 -4.91 -9.06
CA LYS A 81 5.56 -4.04 -10.22
C LYS A 81 5.82 -4.78 -11.53
N SER A 82 5.22 -4.28 -12.61
CA SER A 82 5.48 -4.75 -13.97
C SER A 82 5.33 -3.62 -14.97
N ASP A 83 6.27 -3.55 -15.91
CA ASP A 83 6.26 -2.63 -17.05
C ASP A 83 5.99 -3.36 -18.39
N LYS A 84 5.70 -4.67 -18.34
CA LYS A 84 5.58 -5.56 -19.52
C LYS A 84 4.22 -6.28 -19.60
N LEU A 85 3.45 -6.25 -18.53
CA LEU A 85 2.28 -7.12 -18.36
C LEU A 85 1.11 -6.77 -19.30
N ILE A 86 0.96 -5.49 -19.65
CA ILE A 86 -0.15 -4.98 -20.45
C ILE A 86 0.30 -4.73 -21.89
N PRO A 87 -0.25 -5.46 -22.88
CA PRO A 87 0.00 -5.18 -24.29
C PRO A 87 -0.59 -3.84 -24.74
N ASP A 88 0.03 -3.23 -25.75
CA ASP A 88 -0.40 -1.94 -26.31
C ASP A 88 -1.88 -1.96 -26.77
N ASP A 89 -2.35 -3.06 -27.38
CA ASP A 89 -3.74 -3.18 -27.84
C ASP A 89 -4.73 -3.11 -26.67
N LEU A 90 -4.38 -3.68 -25.51
CA LEU A 90 -5.23 -3.67 -24.32
C LEU A 90 -5.27 -2.28 -23.68
N ARG A 91 -4.12 -1.59 -23.63
CA ARG A 91 -4.06 -0.18 -23.17
C ARG A 91 -4.92 0.73 -24.05
N GLU A 92 -4.74 0.67 -25.36
CA GLU A 92 -5.50 1.53 -26.27
C GLU A 92 -7.00 1.18 -26.25
N ALA A 93 -7.36 -0.10 -26.07
CA ALA A 93 -8.74 -0.49 -25.85
C ALA A 93 -9.32 0.14 -24.57
N LEU A 94 -8.56 0.13 -23.45
CA LEU A 94 -8.98 0.80 -22.21
C LEU A 94 -9.20 2.29 -22.42
N LYS A 95 -8.23 2.99 -23.02
CA LYS A 95 -8.33 4.44 -23.29
C LYS A 95 -9.57 4.76 -24.14
N ALA A 96 -9.82 4.00 -25.20
CA ALA A 96 -10.99 4.18 -26.06
C ALA A 96 -12.30 3.90 -25.31
N ALA A 97 -12.36 2.87 -24.46
CA ALA A 97 -13.56 2.50 -23.71
C ALA A 97 -13.86 3.42 -22.52
N VAL A 98 -12.85 4.09 -21.97
CA VAL A 98 -12.98 5.07 -20.88
C VAL A 98 -13.33 6.47 -21.42
N ALA A 99 -12.95 6.81 -22.65
CA ALA A 99 -13.21 8.10 -23.27
C ALA A 99 -14.69 8.60 -23.17
N PRO A 100 -15.73 7.75 -23.29
CA PRO A 100 -17.12 8.20 -23.10
C PRO A 100 -17.49 8.58 -21.66
N LEU A 101 -16.76 8.07 -20.66
CA LEU A 101 -16.93 8.46 -19.26
C LEU A 101 -16.23 9.79 -18.96
N GLU A 102 -15.11 10.06 -19.63
CA GLU A 102 -14.31 11.27 -19.44
C GLU A 102 -14.82 12.46 -20.27
N ASN A 103 -15.24 12.22 -21.51
CA ASN A 103 -15.66 13.27 -22.46
C ASN A 103 -17.18 13.56 -22.37
N VAL A 104 -17.64 13.83 -21.16
CA VAL A 104 -19.01 14.29 -20.88
C VAL A 104 -19.07 15.83 -20.84
N PRO A 105 -20.25 16.44 -21.00
CA PRO A 105 -20.42 17.88 -20.78
C PRO A 105 -19.88 18.32 -19.42
N ALA A 106 -19.39 19.57 -19.33
CA ALA A 106 -18.68 20.07 -18.13
C ALA A 106 -19.53 19.96 -16.84
N GLU A 107 -20.84 20.12 -16.96
CA GLU A 107 -21.81 19.99 -15.86
C GLU A 107 -22.01 18.56 -15.36
N GLN A 108 -21.56 17.56 -16.13
CA GLN A 108 -21.62 16.13 -15.78
C GLN A 108 -20.29 15.60 -15.25
N LEU A 109 -19.21 16.37 -15.33
CA LEU A 109 -17.91 15.98 -14.76
C LEU A 109 -18.02 15.86 -13.24
N ASP A 110 -17.60 14.70 -12.73
CA ASP A 110 -17.64 14.40 -11.32
C ASP A 110 -16.28 14.64 -10.65
N TRP A 111 -16.04 15.89 -10.26
CA TRP A 111 -14.82 16.27 -9.55
C TRP A 111 -14.86 15.76 -8.11
N HIS A 112 -13.79 15.07 -7.71
CA HIS A 112 -13.65 14.51 -6.37
C HIS A 112 -13.72 15.62 -5.30
N PRO A 113 -14.51 15.43 -4.22
CA PRO A 113 -14.61 16.43 -3.15
C PRO A 113 -13.25 16.79 -2.57
N GLY A 114 -13.01 18.09 -2.33
CA GLY A 114 -11.76 18.58 -1.73
C GLY A 114 -10.54 18.55 -2.67
N SER A 115 -10.67 18.10 -3.92
CA SER A 115 -9.53 18.03 -4.87
C SER A 115 -9.20 19.34 -5.58
N ASP A 116 -9.98 20.41 -5.33
CA ASP A 116 -9.88 21.68 -6.04
C ASP A 116 -9.99 21.50 -7.58
N GLY A 117 -10.85 20.57 -8.02
CA GLY A 117 -11.08 20.30 -9.44
C GLY A 117 -9.87 19.70 -10.15
N LYS A 118 -9.03 18.95 -9.43
CA LYS A 118 -7.86 18.26 -9.99
C LYS A 118 -8.09 16.76 -10.16
N VAL A 119 -8.94 16.14 -9.34
CA VAL A 119 -9.20 14.70 -9.40
C VAL A 119 -10.60 14.47 -9.99
N LEU A 120 -10.67 13.79 -11.12
CA LEU A 120 -11.90 13.43 -11.83
C LEU A 120 -12.24 11.96 -11.57
N ASP A 121 -13.39 11.71 -10.96
CA ASP A 121 -13.92 10.38 -10.70
C ASP A 121 -14.71 9.89 -11.93
N LEU A 122 -14.32 8.74 -12.52
CA LEU A 122 -15.03 8.15 -13.67
C LEU A 122 -15.88 6.96 -13.24
N VAL A 123 -15.28 6.06 -12.47
CA VAL A 123 -15.97 4.97 -11.77
C VAL A 123 -15.46 5.01 -10.35
N HIS A 124 -16.27 5.47 -9.39
CA HIS A 124 -15.85 5.56 -8.00
C HIS A 124 -16.73 4.70 -7.09
N PRO A 125 -16.15 3.80 -6.27
CA PRO A 125 -16.91 2.86 -5.45
C PRO A 125 -17.70 3.53 -4.31
N SER A 126 -17.32 4.75 -3.90
CA SER A 126 -18.10 5.56 -2.95
C SER A 126 -19.37 6.18 -3.52
N LEU A 127 -19.63 6.07 -4.83
CA LEU A 127 -20.93 6.41 -5.40
C LEU A 127 -21.83 5.16 -5.38
N TYR A 128 -23.07 5.36 -4.92
CA TYR A 128 -24.05 4.28 -4.77
C TYR A 128 -23.56 3.08 -3.93
N PRO A 129 -22.87 3.30 -2.78
CA PRO A 129 -22.44 2.22 -1.92
C PRO A 129 -23.65 1.50 -1.32
N LEU A 130 -23.44 0.32 -0.75
CA LEU A 130 -24.43 -0.29 0.12
C LEU A 130 -24.59 0.58 1.37
N LEU A 131 -25.84 0.86 1.73
CA LEU A 131 -26.25 1.60 2.93
C LEU A 131 -26.94 0.62 3.88
N TYR A 132 -26.30 0.30 5.00
CA TYR A 132 -26.92 -0.57 6.01
C TYR A 132 -28.20 0.08 6.56
N GLY A 133 -29.26 -0.71 6.73
CA GLY A 133 -30.58 -0.21 7.14
C GLY A 133 -31.39 0.48 6.03
N ARG A 134 -30.86 0.60 4.80
CA ARG A 134 -31.57 1.31 3.70
C ARG A 134 -31.53 0.59 2.35
N SER A 135 -30.37 0.08 1.93
CA SER A 135 -30.23 -0.59 0.63
C SER A 135 -31.05 -1.87 0.55
N LEU A 136 -31.59 -2.18 -0.63
CA LEU A 136 -32.27 -3.44 -0.88
C LEU A 136 -31.26 -4.54 -1.24
N ILE A 137 -31.39 -5.70 -0.62
CA ILE A 137 -30.59 -6.89 -0.88
C ILE A 137 -31.49 -8.07 -1.26
N LEU A 138 -30.97 -8.96 -2.10
CA LEU A 138 -31.52 -10.27 -2.43
C LEU A 138 -30.77 -11.32 -1.59
N PRO A 139 -31.31 -11.76 -0.44
CA PRO A 139 -30.59 -12.64 0.48
C PRO A 139 -30.50 -14.09 -0.01
N ASP A 140 -31.39 -14.49 -0.91
CA ASP A 140 -31.64 -15.88 -1.31
C ASP A 140 -31.24 -16.18 -2.77
N ARG A 141 -30.75 -15.18 -3.51
CA ARG A 141 -30.37 -15.32 -4.93
C ARG A 141 -29.33 -14.29 -5.36
N CYS A 142 -28.65 -14.61 -6.45
CA CYS A 142 -27.74 -13.71 -7.13
C CYS A 142 -28.31 -13.23 -8.47
N ILE A 143 -27.94 -12.02 -8.87
CA ILE A 143 -28.22 -11.41 -10.18
C ILE A 143 -26.93 -11.29 -10.98
N THR A 144 -27.05 -11.22 -12.30
CA THR A 144 -25.93 -11.09 -13.23
C THR A 144 -25.91 -9.69 -13.85
N LYS A 145 -24.81 -9.32 -14.49
CA LYS A 145 -24.70 -8.05 -15.24
C LYS A 145 -25.71 -7.95 -16.39
N GLU A 146 -26.15 -9.08 -16.93
CA GLU A 146 -27.13 -9.14 -18.02
C GLU A 146 -28.57 -8.88 -17.54
N ASN A 147 -28.94 -9.31 -16.34
CA ASN A 147 -30.32 -9.18 -15.83
C ASN A 147 -30.50 -8.16 -14.70
N CYS A 148 -29.42 -7.56 -14.18
CA CYS A 148 -29.49 -6.72 -12.97
C CYS A 148 -30.48 -5.55 -13.08
N LEU A 149 -30.67 -4.98 -14.27
CA LEU A 149 -31.57 -3.86 -14.52
C LEU A 149 -33.06 -4.24 -14.34
N GLU A 150 -33.43 -5.51 -14.54
CA GLU A 150 -34.79 -6.02 -14.32
C GLU A 150 -35.10 -6.14 -12.81
N HIS A 151 -34.04 -6.30 -12.01
CA HIS A 151 -34.10 -6.48 -10.57
C HIS A 151 -34.01 -5.17 -9.78
N CYS A 152 -33.83 -4.02 -10.43
CA CYS A 152 -33.93 -2.69 -9.81
C CYS A 152 -35.15 -2.61 -8.87
N GLY A 153 -34.91 -2.30 -7.60
CA GLY A 153 -35.97 -2.15 -6.60
C GLY A 153 -36.60 -3.43 -6.07
N MET A 154 -36.00 -4.59 -6.38
CA MET A 154 -36.35 -5.84 -5.72
C MET A 154 -35.51 -6.06 -4.47
N GLY A 155 -36.02 -6.90 -3.56
CA GLY A 155 -35.32 -7.34 -2.37
C GLY A 155 -35.92 -6.78 -1.10
N THR A 156 -35.22 -7.02 0.00
CA THR A 156 -35.57 -6.55 1.33
C THR A 156 -34.50 -5.57 1.81
N VAL A 157 -34.87 -4.63 2.67
CA VAL A 157 -33.89 -3.71 3.27
C VAL A 157 -32.85 -4.53 4.05
N ILE A 158 -31.57 -4.30 3.76
CA ILE A 158 -30.48 -4.94 4.51
C ILE A 158 -30.50 -4.44 5.96
N PRO A 159 -30.33 -5.32 6.96
CA PRO A 159 -30.28 -4.91 8.36
C PRO A 159 -29.19 -3.86 8.63
N GLU A 160 -29.36 -3.07 9.68
CA GLU A 160 -28.29 -2.25 10.25
C GLU A 160 -27.17 -3.16 10.78
N GLN A 161 -25.91 -2.74 10.62
CA GLN A 161 -24.79 -3.42 11.26
C GLN A 161 -24.77 -3.08 12.76
N PRO A 162 -24.47 -4.05 13.65
CA PRO A 162 -24.19 -3.73 15.04
C PRO A 162 -23.03 -2.73 15.13
N LYS A 163 -23.12 -1.80 16.09
CA LYS A 163 -22.18 -0.67 16.19
C LYS A 163 -20.77 -1.03 16.66
N GLU A 164 -20.45 -2.31 16.88
CA GLU A 164 -19.21 -2.69 17.56
C GLU A 164 -18.64 -4.02 17.08
N GLU A 165 -17.51 -3.98 16.39
CA GLU A 165 -16.44 -4.97 16.54
C GLU A 165 -15.12 -4.21 16.75
N ASN A 166 -14.58 -4.30 17.96
CA ASN A 166 -13.25 -3.79 18.27
C ASN A 166 -12.24 -4.79 17.70
N ALA A 167 -11.43 -4.39 16.72
CA ALA A 167 -10.20 -5.13 16.43
C ALA A 167 -9.22 -4.93 17.59
N SER A 168 -8.70 -6.02 18.17
CA SER A 168 -7.63 -5.96 19.16
C SER A 168 -6.28 -6.00 18.48
N VAL A 169 -5.47 -4.96 18.62
CA VAL A 169 -4.05 -4.98 18.25
C VAL A 169 -3.23 -5.05 19.54
N GLY A 170 -2.34 -6.04 19.65
CA GLY A 170 -1.37 -6.21 20.77
C GLY A 170 -1.83 -7.17 21.88
N TYR A 171 -0.88 -7.93 22.46
CA TYR A 171 -1.14 -8.85 23.57
C TYR A 171 -1.11 -8.14 24.93
N ARG A 172 -0.37 -7.03 25.07
CA ARG A 172 -0.28 -6.26 26.34
C ARG A 172 -1.09 -4.96 26.39
N ARG A 173 -1.35 -4.32 25.25
CA ARG A 173 -2.26 -3.15 25.15
C ARG A 173 -3.27 -3.38 24.03
N THR A 174 -4.43 -3.91 24.37
CA THR A 174 -5.55 -4.03 23.43
C THR A 174 -5.98 -2.64 22.97
N VAL A 175 -5.49 -2.19 21.82
CA VAL A 175 -6.02 -1.00 21.18
C VAL A 175 -7.23 -1.42 20.37
N SER A 176 -8.43 -1.06 20.86
CA SER A 176 -9.65 -1.14 20.06
C SER A 176 -9.53 -0.14 18.91
N VAL A 177 -9.67 -0.61 17.68
CA VAL A 177 -9.79 0.23 16.49
C VAL A 177 -11.19 0.03 15.90
N ASN A 178 -11.92 1.13 15.69
CA ASN A 178 -13.22 1.08 15.03
C ASN A 178 -12.99 1.07 13.51
N ALA A 179 -12.61 -0.10 12.99
CA ALA A 179 -12.25 -0.30 11.58
C ALA A 179 -13.45 -0.70 10.71
N LEU A 180 -14.64 -0.87 11.31
CA LEU A 180 -15.86 -1.32 10.65
C LEU A 180 -16.79 -0.14 10.38
N SER A 181 -17.20 0.09 9.14
CA SER A 181 -18.33 1.00 8.90
C SER A 181 -19.64 0.30 9.23
N SER A 182 -20.42 0.92 10.12
CA SER A 182 -21.79 0.48 10.41
C SER A 182 -22.82 1.01 9.41
N ARG A 183 -22.39 1.88 8.49
CA ARG A 183 -23.29 2.63 7.61
C ARG A 183 -23.07 2.35 6.12
N PHE A 184 -21.82 2.27 5.68
CA PHE A 184 -21.45 2.16 4.27
C PHE A 184 -20.66 0.89 4.00
N GLN A 185 -20.83 0.30 2.81
CA GLN A 185 -19.94 -0.72 2.28
C GLN A 185 -19.78 -0.53 0.78
N TRP A 186 -18.54 -0.49 0.27
CA TRP A 186 -18.30 -0.62 -1.16
C TRP A 186 -18.79 -1.97 -1.67
N LEU A 187 -19.36 -1.96 -2.88
CA LEU A 187 -19.94 -3.14 -3.53
C LEU A 187 -18.95 -3.72 -4.56
N PRO A 188 -18.33 -4.88 -4.32
CA PRO A 188 -17.56 -5.57 -5.34
C PRO A 188 -18.48 -6.13 -6.44
N CYS A 189 -17.89 -6.47 -7.59
CA CYS A 189 -18.47 -7.42 -8.53
C CYS A 189 -17.90 -8.83 -8.32
N ASP A 190 -18.72 -9.82 -8.61
CA ASP A 190 -18.34 -11.23 -8.59
C ASP A 190 -17.64 -11.58 -9.92
N VAL A 191 -16.53 -12.33 -9.83
CA VAL A 191 -15.73 -12.77 -10.97
C VAL A 191 -15.59 -14.29 -10.94
N ASP A 192 -16.13 -14.96 -11.94
CA ASP A 192 -15.95 -16.40 -12.16
C ASP A 192 -14.54 -16.70 -12.69
N LEU A 193 -13.90 -17.70 -12.09
CA LEU A 193 -12.57 -18.20 -12.44
C LEU A 193 -12.62 -19.65 -12.97
N THR A 194 -13.81 -20.25 -13.12
CA THR A 194 -13.94 -21.65 -13.57
C THR A 194 -13.70 -21.85 -15.07
N GLY A 195 -13.86 -20.78 -15.86
CA GLY A 195 -13.54 -20.78 -17.29
C GLY A 195 -12.04 -20.69 -17.60
N GLY A 196 -11.70 -20.66 -18.89
CA GLY A 196 -10.32 -20.44 -19.34
C GLY A 196 -9.80 -19.00 -19.11
N HIS A 197 -10.71 -18.05 -18.88
CA HIS A 197 -10.43 -16.65 -18.60
C HIS A 197 -11.42 -16.14 -17.54
N PRO A 198 -11.03 -15.17 -16.69
CA PRO A 198 -11.93 -14.61 -15.70
C PRO A 198 -13.11 -13.91 -16.37
N ARG A 199 -14.31 -14.07 -15.80
CA ARG A 199 -15.54 -13.43 -16.29
C ARG A 199 -16.23 -12.71 -15.17
N ILE A 200 -16.52 -11.43 -15.36
CA ILE A 200 -17.33 -10.66 -14.42
C ILE A 200 -18.78 -11.14 -14.55
N GLU A 201 -19.36 -11.68 -13.49
CA GLU A 201 -20.72 -12.23 -13.49
C GLU A 201 -21.76 -11.18 -13.10
N SER A 202 -21.46 -10.32 -12.12
CA SER A 202 -22.37 -9.25 -11.67
C SER A 202 -21.94 -7.87 -12.20
N TYR A 203 -22.81 -6.87 -12.14
CA TYR A 203 -22.47 -5.54 -12.66
C TYR A 203 -21.37 -4.86 -11.83
N ILE A 204 -20.57 -3.98 -12.44
CA ILE A 204 -19.60 -3.16 -11.70
C ILE A 204 -20.35 -1.97 -11.11
N ASN A 205 -20.21 -1.73 -9.81
CA ASN A 205 -20.86 -0.60 -9.15
C ASN A 205 -20.50 0.73 -9.86
N ASN A 206 -21.50 1.58 -10.07
CA ASN A 206 -21.39 2.83 -10.81
C ASN A 206 -20.97 2.72 -12.31
N LEU A 207 -20.96 1.52 -12.91
CA LEU A 207 -20.69 1.35 -14.34
C LEU A 207 -21.86 0.66 -15.06
N HIS A 208 -22.58 1.41 -15.91
CA HIS A 208 -23.80 0.92 -16.54
C HIS A 208 -23.52 -0.31 -17.45
N PRO A 209 -24.17 -1.47 -17.22
CA PRO A 209 -23.84 -2.74 -17.87
C PRO A 209 -24.14 -2.77 -19.38
N VAL A 210 -25.13 -2.00 -19.84
CA VAL A 210 -25.46 -1.86 -21.28
C VAL A 210 -24.68 -0.71 -21.95
N GLN A 211 -24.73 0.50 -21.41
CA GLN A 211 -24.11 1.68 -22.03
C GLN A 211 -22.58 1.56 -22.13
N HIS A 212 -21.95 0.92 -21.14
CA HIS A 212 -20.51 0.67 -21.10
C HIS A 212 -20.17 -0.82 -21.21
N ALA A 213 -21.01 -1.61 -21.91
CA ALA A 213 -20.82 -3.05 -22.07
C ALA A 213 -19.43 -3.42 -22.60
N GLY A 214 -18.87 -2.59 -23.49
CA GLY A 214 -17.52 -2.79 -24.05
C GLY A 214 -16.37 -2.71 -23.04
N LEU A 215 -16.57 -2.05 -21.89
CA LEU A 215 -15.54 -1.89 -20.87
C LEU A 215 -15.39 -3.13 -19.97
N TYR A 216 -16.46 -3.91 -19.80
CA TYR A 216 -16.44 -5.14 -18.98
C TYR A 216 -15.40 -6.18 -19.45
N PRO A 217 -15.38 -6.62 -20.72
CA PRO A 217 -14.39 -7.59 -21.19
C PRO A 217 -12.96 -7.03 -21.21
N ILE A 218 -12.79 -5.70 -21.27
CA ILE A 218 -11.49 -5.07 -21.13
C ILE A 218 -11.01 -5.22 -19.67
N ILE A 219 -11.86 -4.90 -18.69
CA ILE A 219 -11.56 -5.07 -17.26
C ILE A 219 -11.30 -6.56 -16.93
N GLU A 220 -12.06 -7.49 -17.51
CA GLU A 220 -11.82 -8.94 -17.39
C GLU A 220 -10.37 -9.30 -17.80
N ARG A 221 -9.86 -8.75 -18.91
CA ARG A 221 -8.46 -8.94 -19.33
C ARG A 221 -7.47 -8.31 -18.34
N PHE A 222 -7.77 -7.17 -17.72
CA PHE A 222 -6.92 -6.60 -16.67
C PHE A 222 -6.91 -7.45 -15.40
N ILE A 223 -8.06 -7.99 -14.99
CA ILE A 223 -8.16 -8.94 -13.88
C ILE A 223 -7.31 -10.18 -14.19
N GLU A 224 -7.42 -10.74 -15.40
CA GLU A 224 -6.62 -11.88 -15.84
C GLU A 224 -5.11 -11.61 -15.69
N LYS A 225 -4.66 -10.42 -16.09
CA LYS A 225 -3.26 -10.00 -15.92
C LYS A 225 -2.86 -9.80 -14.46
N ALA A 226 -3.80 -9.42 -13.59
CA ALA A 226 -3.55 -9.22 -12.17
C ALA A 226 -3.48 -10.52 -11.35
N LEU A 227 -4.17 -11.58 -11.78
CA LEU A 227 -4.31 -12.84 -11.02
C LEU A 227 -2.97 -13.42 -10.51
N PRO A 228 -1.90 -13.55 -11.33
CA PRO A 228 -0.64 -14.10 -10.83
C PRO A 228 0.01 -13.24 -9.74
N ALA A 229 0.01 -11.92 -9.90
CA ALA A 229 0.60 -11.01 -8.92
C ALA A 229 -0.21 -10.97 -7.62
N TRP A 230 -1.55 -10.93 -7.71
CA TRP A 230 -2.41 -11.01 -6.53
C TRP A 230 -2.25 -12.34 -5.77
N ASP A 231 -2.17 -13.47 -6.47
CA ASP A 231 -1.96 -14.77 -5.81
C ASP A 231 -0.61 -14.84 -5.08
N ILE A 232 0.45 -14.23 -5.63
CA ILE A 232 1.74 -14.10 -4.94
C ILE A 232 1.63 -13.20 -3.71
N VAL A 233 1.05 -12.01 -3.86
CA VAL A 233 0.85 -11.06 -2.74
C VAL A 233 0.05 -11.73 -1.62
N TYR A 234 -1.00 -12.48 -1.96
CA TYR A 234 -1.85 -13.18 -1.01
C TYR A 234 -1.14 -14.32 -0.26
N ARG A 235 -0.15 -14.97 -0.88
CA ARG A 235 0.64 -16.06 -0.27
C ARG A 235 1.93 -15.58 0.41
N TRP A 236 2.33 -14.33 0.20
CA TRP A 236 3.68 -13.85 0.48
C TRP A 236 4.14 -14.11 1.92
N ASN A 237 3.35 -13.71 2.90
CA ASN A 237 3.70 -13.86 4.32
C ASN A 237 3.83 -15.32 4.78
N LYS A 238 3.33 -16.29 4.01
CA LYS A 238 3.44 -17.72 4.35
C LYS A 238 4.56 -18.42 3.60
N GLU A 239 4.84 -17.97 2.38
CA GLU A 239 5.66 -18.73 1.43
C GLU A 239 6.96 -18.00 1.04
N PHE A 240 6.94 -16.66 0.99
CA PHE A 240 7.97 -15.86 0.32
C PHE A 240 8.63 -14.79 1.18
N GLU A 241 8.33 -14.77 2.48
CA GLU A 241 8.97 -13.84 3.41
C GLU A 241 10.49 -13.83 3.24
N THR A 242 11.02 -12.62 3.09
CA THR A 242 12.39 -12.34 2.71
C THR A 242 13.10 -11.65 3.85
N ASN A 243 14.26 -12.18 4.25
CA ASN A 243 15.12 -11.57 5.25
C ASN A 243 16.51 -11.27 4.66
N ARG A 244 16.80 -9.99 4.45
CA ARG A 244 18.08 -9.54 3.86
C ARG A 244 19.22 -9.45 4.87
N MET A 245 18.91 -9.24 6.14
CA MET A 245 19.88 -9.01 7.20
C MET A 245 19.93 -10.21 8.13
N ASP A 246 21.08 -10.46 8.76
CA ASP A 246 21.14 -11.47 9.82
C ASP A 246 20.20 -11.09 10.99
N ILE A 247 19.64 -12.10 11.64
CA ILE A 247 18.79 -11.89 12.83
C ILE A 247 19.70 -11.39 13.95
N VAL A 248 19.52 -10.13 14.32
CA VAL A 248 20.25 -9.50 15.41
C VAL A 248 19.62 -9.89 16.74
N ARG A 249 20.33 -10.69 17.53
CA ARG A 249 19.87 -11.15 18.85
C ARG A 249 20.42 -10.34 20.02
N SER A 250 21.44 -9.55 19.76
CA SER A 250 22.00 -8.61 20.72
C SER A 250 22.43 -7.37 19.97
N VAL A 251 22.13 -6.21 20.53
CA VAL A 251 22.72 -4.94 20.13
C VAL A 251 23.58 -4.43 21.27
N GLY A 252 24.60 -3.67 20.92
CA GLY A 252 25.57 -3.13 21.85
C GLY A 252 26.80 -2.64 21.12
N LYS A 253 27.81 -2.23 21.88
CA LYS A 253 29.12 -1.88 21.33
C LYS A 253 30.05 -3.10 21.39
N GLU A 254 30.78 -3.34 20.30
CA GLU A 254 31.86 -4.31 20.22
C GLU A 254 33.16 -3.66 20.70
N CYS A 255 33.79 -4.23 21.73
CA CYS A 255 35.05 -3.75 22.30
C CYS A 255 36.23 -4.15 21.41
N GLU A 256 36.94 -3.17 20.85
CA GLU A 256 38.23 -3.35 20.15
C GLU A 256 39.44 -3.14 21.09
N ALA A 257 39.20 -2.82 22.37
CA ALA A 257 40.23 -2.52 23.38
C ALA A 257 40.20 -3.50 24.56
N GLU A 258 40.18 -4.81 24.26
CA GLU A 258 40.08 -5.88 25.26
C GLU A 258 41.18 -5.80 26.33
N ASP A 259 42.40 -5.40 25.95
CA ASP A 259 43.54 -5.26 26.87
C ASP A 259 43.33 -4.13 27.90
N ASP A 260 42.64 -3.06 27.51
CA ASP A 260 42.40 -1.89 28.37
C ASP A 260 41.15 -2.08 29.24
N CYS A 261 40.09 -2.69 28.70
CA CYS A 261 38.84 -2.97 29.43
C CYS A 261 38.91 -4.20 30.35
N GLY A 262 39.72 -5.21 29.99
CA GLY A 262 39.87 -6.45 30.75
C GLY A 262 38.56 -7.25 30.91
N ASP A 263 38.45 -8.00 32.02
CA ASP A 263 37.26 -8.81 32.36
C ASP A 263 36.11 -8.00 33.01
N ASN A 264 36.27 -6.68 33.16
CA ASN A 264 35.31 -5.80 33.82
C ASN A 264 34.27 -5.23 32.84
N GLU A 265 33.31 -4.46 33.35
CA GLU A 265 32.37 -3.72 32.51
C GLU A 265 33.11 -2.71 31.61
N CYS A 266 32.78 -2.70 30.32
CA CYS A 266 33.37 -1.78 29.35
C CYS A 266 32.76 -0.38 29.53
N VAL A 267 33.52 0.52 30.15
CA VAL A 267 33.10 1.90 30.44
C VAL A 267 34.11 2.91 29.88
N PRO A 268 33.71 4.17 29.62
CA PRO A 268 34.62 5.20 29.09
C PRO A 268 35.87 5.41 29.96
N GLU A 269 35.73 5.23 31.27
CA GLU A 269 36.82 5.33 32.23
C GLU A 269 37.86 4.19 32.16
N ASN A 270 37.64 3.15 31.35
CA ASN A 270 38.70 2.19 31.06
C ASN A 270 39.78 2.79 30.14
N ARG A 271 39.59 4.02 29.63
CA ARG A 271 40.60 4.69 28.81
C ARG A 271 41.94 4.79 29.56
N PRO A 272 43.06 4.38 28.91
CA PRO A 272 44.40 4.65 29.40
C PRO A 272 44.68 6.14 29.58
N VAL A 273 45.23 6.50 30.74
CA VAL A 273 45.62 7.87 31.08
C VAL A 273 46.82 8.30 30.23
N ASN A 274 46.74 9.46 29.54
CA ASN A 274 47.86 9.93 28.74
C ASN A 274 49.01 10.44 29.63
N GLU A 275 50.20 10.55 29.03
CA GLU A 275 51.36 11.10 29.71
C GLU A 275 51.11 12.56 30.14
N GLY A 276 51.21 12.82 31.45
CA GLY A 276 50.97 14.14 32.04
C GLY A 276 49.57 14.38 32.60
N GLU A 277 48.63 13.45 32.39
CA GLU A 277 47.35 13.45 33.10
C GLU A 277 47.52 12.89 34.53
N ALA A 278 46.65 13.32 35.45
CA ALA A 278 46.64 12.78 36.81
C ALA A 278 46.25 11.29 36.80
N PRO A 279 46.77 10.47 37.73
CA PRO A 279 46.32 9.09 37.90
C PRO A 279 44.81 9.05 38.19
N ARG A 280 44.12 7.98 37.76
CA ARG A 280 42.71 7.76 38.13
C ARG A 280 42.56 7.64 39.64
N GLU A 281 41.53 8.29 40.16
CA GLU A 281 41.07 8.15 41.55
C GLU A 281 39.87 7.19 41.60
N GLU A 282 39.59 6.60 42.77
CA GLU A 282 38.36 5.81 42.93
C GLU A 282 37.15 6.73 42.87
N GLU A 283 36.09 6.31 42.17
CA GLU A 283 34.83 7.07 42.02
C GLU A 283 35.01 8.45 41.32
N GLU A 284 36.06 8.62 40.50
CA GLU A 284 36.37 9.87 39.76
C GLU A 284 35.17 10.40 38.94
N THR A 285 34.33 9.51 38.39
CA THR A 285 33.13 9.88 37.60
C THR A 285 31.98 10.44 38.41
N GLU A 286 31.96 10.23 39.73
CA GLU A 286 30.92 10.77 40.63
C GLU A 286 31.25 12.20 41.10
N GLU A 287 32.44 12.70 40.80
CA GLU A 287 32.89 14.02 41.22
C GLU A 287 32.33 15.13 40.32
N ASP A 288 31.85 16.22 40.92
CA ASP A 288 31.27 17.38 40.23
C ASP A 288 32.21 18.01 39.17
N TRP A 289 33.53 17.82 39.30
CA TRP A 289 34.51 18.38 38.37
C TRP A 289 34.73 17.51 37.14
N TYR A 290 34.31 16.24 37.14
CA TYR A 290 34.44 15.33 36.00
C TYR A 290 33.43 15.68 34.91
N GLU A 291 32.19 15.98 35.29
CA GLU A 291 31.13 16.36 34.35
C GLU A 291 31.51 17.64 33.57
N GLY A 292 31.53 17.54 32.24
CA GLY A 292 31.92 18.60 31.32
C GLY A 292 33.43 18.86 31.25
N SER A 293 34.25 18.00 31.83
CA SER A 293 35.71 18.15 31.83
C SER A 293 36.37 17.67 30.53
N GLU A 294 37.61 18.10 30.30
CA GLU A 294 38.43 17.56 29.22
C GLU A 294 38.71 16.05 29.43
N ARG A 295 38.73 15.60 30.69
CA ARG A 295 38.95 14.21 31.07
C ARG A 295 37.81 13.31 30.58
N GLU A 296 36.58 13.68 30.89
CA GLU A 296 35.36 13.03 30.40
C GLU A 296 35.31 13.02 28.87
N ARG A 297 35.61 14.17 28.23
CA ARG A 297 35.63 14.27 26.77
C ARG A 297 36.59 13.27 26.13
N LEU A 298 37.80 13.13 26.68
CA LEU A 298 38.79 12.17 26.16
C LEU A 298 38.38 10.72 26.41
N ASP A 299 37.81 10.42 27.58
CA ASP A 299 37.27 9.10 27.92
C ASP A 299 36.18 8.69 26.93
N GLU A 300 35.22 9.57 26.65
CA GLU A 300 34.14 9.37 25.68
C GLU A 300 34.64 9.25 24.23
N GLU A 301 35.62 10.06 23.84
CA GLU A 301 36.23 10.00 22.51
C GLU A 301 36.96 8.67 22.28
N TRP A 302 37.72 8.22 23.28
CA TRP A 302 38.36 6.91 23.24
C TRP A 302 37.32 5.79 23.18
N PHE A 303 36.32 5.83 24.05
CA PHE A 303 35.29 4.80 24.12
C PHE A 303 34.53 4.69 22.80
N THR A 304 34.14 5.83 22.20
CA THR A 304 33.48 5.85 20.90
C THR A 304 34.39 5.31 19.77
N ALA A 305 35.70 5.55 19.85
CA ALA A 305 36.66 5.08 18.86
C ALA A 305 36.96 3.58 18.98
N THR A 306 36.95 3.03 20.19
CA THR A 306 37.31 1.62 20.47
C THR A 306 36.11 0.71 20.70
N HIS A 307 34.91 1.24 20.94
CA HIS A 307 33.69 0.47 21.20
C HIS A 307 32.66 0.78 20.11
N ARG A 308 32.83 0.12 18.97
CA ARG A 308 31.98 0.38 17.79
C ARG A 308 30.61 -0.25 17.97
N VAL A 309 29.56 0.50 17.66
CA VAL A 309 28.21 -0.05 17.68
C VAL A 309 28.09 -1.19 16.66
N PHE A 310 27.54 -2.31 17.11
CA PHE A 310 27.26 -3.47 16.28
C PHE A 310 26.47 -3.06 15.02
N GLN A 311 26.94 -3.49 13.86
CA GLN A 311 26.27 -3.26 12.59
C GLN A 311 25.86 -4.60 11.98
N PRO A 312 24.56 -4.80 11.67
CA PRO A 312 24.11 -6.05 11.09
C PRO A 312 24.71 -6.22 9.69
N ASP A 313 25.27 -7.40 9.44
CA ASP A 313 25.69 -7.81 8.10
C ASP A 313 24.54 -8.49 7.37
N VAL A 314 24.73 -8.68 6.07
CA VAL A 314 23.80 -9.36 5.19
C VAL A 314 23.63 -10.81 5.62
N ASN A 315 22.38 -11.30 5.60
CA ASN A 315 22.10 -12.72 5.80
C ASN A 315 22.87 -13.58 4.79
N LYS A 316 23.79 -14.41 5.28
CA LYS A 316 24.67 -15.25 4.44
C LYS A 316 23.92 -16.39 3.75
N LYS A 317 22.72 -16.74 4.23
CA LYS A 317 21.88 -17.77 3.63
C LYS A 317 21.06 -17.17 2.49
N VAL A 318 21.59 -17.28 1.29
CA VAL A 318 20.99 -16.66 0.11
C VAL A 318 19.53 -17.09 -0.15
N ASN A 319 19.15 -18.32 0.20
CA ASN A 319 17.77 -18.79 0.05
C ASN A 319 16.78 -18.12 1.01
N GLU A 320 17.24 -17.55 2.13
CA GLU A 320 16.41 -16.76 3.05
C GLU A 320 16.29 -15.29 2.58
N ARG A 321 17.26 -14.80 1.79
CA ARG A 321 17.23 -13.47 1.18
C ARG A 321 16.26 -13.34 0.01
N MET A 322 15.90 -14.45 -0.64
CA MET A 322 14.92 -14.48 -1.71
C MET A 322 14.42 -15.90 -1.95
N LYS A 323 13.17 -16.16 -1.60
CA LYS A 323 12.52 -17.47 -1.73
C LYS A 323 11.76 -17.66 -3.03
N LEU A 324 11.12 -16.59 -3.51
CA LEU A 324 10.30 -16.62 -4.73
C LEU A 324 11.13 -17.02 -5.95
N LYS A 325 10.58 -17.91 -6.77
CA LYS A 325 11.10 -18.30 -8.08
C LYS A 325 10.04 -18.06 -9.17
N ALA A 326 10.47 -18.04 -10.42
CA ALA A 326 9.56 -17.89 -11.55
C ALA A 326 8.51 -19.03 -11.60
N SER A 327 8.90 -20.25 -11.23
CA SER A 327 8.01 -21.42 -11.14
C SER A 327 6.90 -21.30 -10.10
N ASP A 328 7.04 -20.40 -9.11
CA ASP A 328 6.04 -20.18 -8.06
C ASP A 328 4.93 -19.22 -8.51
N VAL A 329 5.11 -18.56 -9.66
CA VAL A 329 4.12 -17.70 -10.30
C VAL A 329 3.11 -18.58 -11.02
N LYS A 330 1.92 -18.70 -10.43
CA LYS A 330 0.85 -19.52 -10.98
C LYS A 330 0.30 -18.92 -12.28
N THR A 331 -0.09 -19.79 -13.19
CA THR A 331 -0.88 -19.45 -14.38
C THR A 331 -2.35 -19.91 -14.26
N SER A 332 -2.67 -20.74 -13.27
CA SER A 332 -4.00 -21.24 -12.95
C SER A 332 -4.06 -21.71 -11.49
N GLY A 333 -5.24 -22.06 -10.98
CA GLY A 333 -5.39 -22.56 -9.60
C GLY A 333 -5.12 -21.48 -8.53
N PHE A 334 -5.46 -20.23 -8.86
CA PHE A 334 -5.28 -19.08 -8.00
C PHE A 334 -6.06 -19.22 -6.69
N PHE A 335 -5.49 -18.67 -5.61
CA PHE A 335 -6.11 -18.57 -4.29
C PHE A 335 -6.58 -19.91 -3.69
N ASN A 336 -5.83 -20.99 -3.96
CA ASN A 336 -6.17 -22.38 -3.61
C ASN A 336 -7.40 -22.90 -4.38
N GLU A 337 -7.36 -22.79 -5.71
CA GLU A 337 -8.39 -23.30 -6.63
C GLU A 337 -9.78 -22.69 -6.41
N LYS A 338 -9.83 -21.41 -6.03
CA LYS A 338 -11.10 -20.70 -5.88
C LYS A 338 -11.78 -20.56 -7.23
N SER A 339 -13.05 -20.97 -7.29
CA SER A 339 -13.90 -20.83 -8.47
C SER A 339 -14.37 -19.40 -8.70
N ARG A 340 -14.33 -18.54 -7.68
CA ARG A 340 -14.83 -17.17 -7.72
C ARG A 340 -14.02 -16.27 -6.80
N ILE A 341 -13.85 -15.01 -7.24
CA ILE A 341 -13.33 -13.91 -6.42
C ILE A 341 -14.28 -12.70 -6.50
N GLN A 342 -14.07 -11.72 -5.64
CA GLN A 342 -14.79 -10.46 -5.64
C GLN A 342 -13.81 -9.31 -5.85
N VAL A 343 -14.16 -8.37 -6.74
CA VAL A 343 -13.28 -7.27 -7.14
C VAL A 343 -14.05 -5.95 -7.13
N ILE A 344 -13.48 -4.92 -6.51
CA ILE A 344 -13.96 -3.54 -6.65
C ILE A 344 -13.14 -2.86 -7.74
N VAL A 345 -13.80 -2.10 -8.62
CA VAL A 345 -13.14 -1.36 -9.71
C VAL A 345 -13.29 0.14 -9.48
N LYS A 346 -12.19 0.87 -9.68
CA LYS A 346 -12.14 2.33 -9.63
C LYS A 346 -11.36 2.87 -10.83
N LEU A 347 -11.90 3.91 -11.47
CA LEU A 347 -11.25 4.68 -12.52
C LEU A 347 -11.24 6.14 -12.09
N ALA A 348 -10.06 6.74 -11.99
CA ALA A 348 -9.88 8.12 -11.61
C ALA A 348 -8.72 8.74 -12.38
N ASN A 349 -8.85 10.03 -12.68
CA ASN A 349 -7.84 10.81 -13.38
C ASN A 349 -7.43 12.02 -12.54
N ILE A 350 -6.15 12.35 -12.54
CA ILE A 350 -5.65 13.63 -12.02
C ILE A 350 -5.31 14.50 -13.23
N HIS A 351 -5.87 15.71 -13.26
CA HIS A 351 -5.61 16.73 -14.27
C HIS A 351 -4.97 17.95 -13.62
N LEU A 352 -3.89 18.43 -14.23
CA LEU A 352 -3.18 19.65 -13.86
C LEU A 352 -3.26 20.63 -15.02
N THR A 353 -3.46 21.91 -14.71
CA THR A 353 -3.49 23.00 -15.69
C THR A 353 -2.43 24.04 -15.35
N PRO A 354 -2.04 24.93 -16.28
CA PRO A 354 -1.13 26.03 -15.96
C PRO A 354 -1.60 26.89 -14.76
N GLU A 355 -2.90 27.02 -14.55
CA GLU A 355 -3.49 27.74 -13.41
C GLU A 355 -3.46 26.94 -12.10
N LYS A 356 -3.43 25.61 -12.20
CA LYS A 356 -3.39 24.66 -11.09
C LYS A 356 -2.29 23.61 -11.33
N PRO A 357 -1.00 24.01 -11.27
CA PRO A 357 0.09 23.23 -11.85
C PRO A 357 0.62 22.14 -10.93
N SER A 358 0.18 22.06 -9.68
CA SER A 358 0.69 21.11 -8.67
C SER A 358 -0.42 20.30 -8.03
N TYR A 359 -0.10 19.06 -7.68
CA TYR A 359 -0.88 18.17 -6.82
C TYR A 359 -0.11 17.93 -5.53
N ASP A 360 -0.72 18.23 -4.38
CA ASP A 360 -0.04 18.25 -3.07
C ASP A 360 0.19 16.85 -2.47
N GLY A 361 -0.25 15.79 -3.14
CA GLY A 361 -0.17 14.42 -2.66
C GLY A 361 -1.47 13.93 -2.01
N GLY A 362 -1.51 12.64 -1.69
CA GLY A 362 -2.59 12.01 -0.93
C GLY A 362 -2.28 11.92 0.56
N SER A 363 -3.29 11.60 1.38
CA SER A 363 -3.08 11.23 2.78
C SER A 363 -2.61 9.78 2.90
N TRP A 364 -1.98 9.43 4.03
CA TRP A 364 -1.60 8.04 4.34
C TRP A 364 -2.81 7.19 4.72
N HIS A 365 -3.19 6.23 3.87
CA HIS A 365 -4.37 5.38 4.05
C HIS A 365 -4.10 3.92 3.67
N ILE A 366 -5.02 3.03 4.07
CA ILE A 366 -5.25 1.75 3.40
C ILE A 366 -6.55 1.85 2.59
N GLU A 367 -6.80 0.91 1.68
CA GLU A 367 -8.03 0.88 0.89
C GLU A 367 -9.19 0.30 1.69
N GLY A 368 -10.28 1.05 1.76
CA GLY A 368 -11.53 0.57 2.33
C GLY A 368 -11.52 0.41 3.85
N GLN A 369 -12.49 -0.36 4.34
CA GLN A 369 -12.72 -0.64 5.76
C GLN A 369 -12.87 -2.15 6.00
N LEU A 370 -12.92 -2.59 7.26
CA LEU A 370 -12.94 -4.01 7.63
C LEU A 370 -14.14 -4.77 7.03
N ASN A 371 -15.29 -4.12 6.86
CA ASN A 371 -16.47 -4.70 6.22
C ASN A 371 -16.29 -4.93 4.71
N GLU A 372 -15.31 -4.29 4.08
CA GLU A 372 -15.02 -4.42 2.65
C GLU A 372 -13.96 -5.49 2.38
N ARG A 373 -13.22 -5.96 3.40
CA ARG A 373 -12.32 -7.12 3.33
C ARG A 373 -11.31 -7.06 2.18
N ILE A 374 -10.89 -5.86 1.76
CA ILE A 374 -9.87 -5.68 0.73
C ILE A 374 -8.54 -6.22 1.26
N CYS A 375 -7.93 -7.17 0.56
CA CYS A 375 -6.66 -7.79 0.94
C CYS A 375 -5.49 -7.39 0.05
N ALA A 376 -5.75 -7.01 -1.21
CA ALA A 376 -4.72 -6.58 -2.14
C ALA A 376 -5.27 -5.57 -3.16
N THR A 377 -4.38 -4.74 -3.67
CA THR A 377 -4.66 -3.69 -4.66
C THR A 377 -3.86 -3.95 -5.92
N ALA A 378 -4.43 -3.65 -7.07
CA ALA A 378 -3.75 -3.54 -8.36
C ALA A 378 -4.01 -2.15 -8.94
N LEU A 379 -2.95 -1.42 -9.28
CA LEU A 379 -3.00 -0.11 -9.95
C LEU A 379 -2.36 -0.22 -11.33
N TYR A 380 -3.01 0.35 -12.34
CA TYR A 380 -2.46 0.52 -13.68
C TYR A 380 -2.46 1.99 -14.08
N TYR A 381 -1.27 2.52 -14.36
CA TYR A 381 -1.08 3.89 -14.86
C TYR A 381 -1.19 3.90 -16.38
N TYR A 382 -2.42 3.97 -16.89
CA TYR A 382 -2.70 3.70 -18.30
C TYR A 382 -2.42 4.88 -19.25
N ASP A 383 -2.29 6.10 -18.71
CA ASP A 383 -2.00 7.30 -19.48
C ASP A 383 -1.46 8.40 -18.54
N CYS A 384 -0.19 8.79 -18.73
CA CYS A 384 0.44 9.88 -18.00
C CYS A 384 1.13 10.80 -19.00
N ASP A 385 0.87 12.11 -18.93
CA ASP A 385 1.52 13.12 -19.77
C ASP A 385 1.81 14.39 -18.97
N ASN A 386 2.94 15.02 -19.28
CA ASN A 386 3.37 16.31 -18.78
C ASN A 386 3.45 16.47 -17.25
N ILE A 387 3.80 15.42 -16.53
CA ILE A 387 3.99 15.48 -15.07
C ILE A 387 5.42 15.15 -14.70
N THR A 388 5.89 15.71 -13.59
CA THR A 388 7.13 15.26 -12.95
C THR A 388 6.99 13.82 -12.44
N GLU A 389 8.10 13.20 -12.04
CA GLU A 389 8.08 11.89 -11.40
C GLU A 389 7.14 11.90 -10.18
N CYS A 390 6.33 10.85 -10.07
CA CYS A 390 5.38 10.64 -8.99
C CYS A 390 5.65 9.27 -8.38
N HIS A 391 5.60 9.16 -7.05
CA HIS A 391 5.79 7.90 -6.36
C HIS A 391 4.53 7.50 -5.58
N LEU A 392 4.44 6.22 -5.26
CA LEU A 392 3.53 5.70 -4.24
C LEU A 392 4.41 5.21 -3.08
N ASP A 393 4.35 5.92 -1.96
CA ASP A 393 5.14 5.60 -0.78
C ASP A 393 4.38 4.60 0.09
N PHE A 394 5.13 3.73 0.76
CA PHE A 394 4.61 2.67 1.63
C PHE A 394 5.20 2.77 3.03
N ARG A 395 4.36 2.52 4.03
CA ARG A 395 4.76 2.35 5.43
C ARG A 395 3.91 1.27 6.11
N THR A 396 4.43 0.74 7.21
CA THR A 396 3.77 -0.30 8.02
C THR A 396 4.12 -0.12 9.49
N ALA A 397 3.29 -0.65 10.39
CA ALA A 397 3.69 -0.82 11.78
C ALA A 397 4.68 -1.99 11.91
N ALA A 398 5.74 -1.80 12.67
CA ALA A 398 6.65 -2.84 13.10
C ALA A 398 6.12 -3.53 14.37
N ASN A 399 6.55 -4.77 14.62
CA ASN A 399 6.20 -5.47 15.85
C ASN A 399 7.12 -5.05 17.00
N GLY A 400 6.69 -4.05 17.77
CA GLY A 400 7.41 -3.55 18.94
C GLY A 400 7.60 -4.59 20.04
N GLU A 401 6.62 -5.47 20.27
CA GLU A 401 6.67 -6.47 21.33
C GLU A 401 7.75 -7.53 21.06
N ASP A 402 7.78 -8.07 19.84
CA ASP A 402 8.78 -9.08 19.45
C ASP A 402 10.20 -8.50 19.53
N LEU A 403 10.41 -7.29 18.99
CA LEU A 403 11.74 -6.66 19.02
C LEU A 403 12.23 -6.43 20.45
N SER A 404 11.36 -5.96 21.36
CA SER A 404 11.72 -5.71 22.76
C SER A 404 12.01 -6.98 23.57
N GLN A 405 11.46 -8.14 23.17
CA GLN A 405 11.61 -9.40 23.87
C GLN A 405 12.76 -10.26 23.33
N ASP A 406 13.01 -10.18 22.02
CA ASP A 406 13.95 -11.07 21.33
C ASP A 406 15.36 -10.49 21.16
N VAL A 407 15.54 -9.18 21.38
CA VAL A 407 16.83 -8.50 21.28
C VAL A 407 17.40 -8.24 22.67
N GLY A 408 18.59 -8.77 22.94
CA GLY A 408 19.39 -8.38 24.11
C GLY A 408 20.03 -7.01 23.92
N TYR A 409 20.01 -6.18 24.95
CA TYR A 409 20.69 -4.89 24.99
C TYR A 409 21.08 -4.59 26.43
N GLN A 410 22.12 -3.76 26.63
CA GLN A 410 22.46 -3.25 27.94
C GLN A 410 21.43 -2.23 28.43
N GLN A 411 21.27 -2.12 29.74
CA GLN A 411 20.41 -1.11 30.33
C GLN A 411 20.81 0.28 29.84
N ASP A 412 19.81 1.10 29.51
CA ASP A 412 19.94 2.47 28.98
C ASP A 412 20.70 2.61 27.64
N ASP A 413 21.07 1.51 26.96
CA ASP A 413 21.73 1.52 25.65
C ASP A 413 20.74 1.76 24.49
N HIS A 414 20.10 2.91 24.52
CA HIS A 414 19.21 3.38 23.45
C HIS A 414 19.97 3.74 22.17
N ASP A 415 21.25 4.11 22.25
CA ASP A 415 22.05 4.51 21.10
C ASP A 415 22.33 3.32 20.17
N SER A 416 22.74 2.16 20.72
CA SER A 416 22.99 0.97 19.92
C SER A 416 21.74 0.47 19.21
N ILE A 417 20.59 0.49 19.89
CA ILE A 417 19.28 0.16 19.29
C ILE A 417 18.96 1.11 18.13
N SER A 418 19.04 2.41 18.40
CA SER A 418 18.66 3.44 17.43
C SER A 418 19.57 3.42 16.19
N ARG A 419 20.87 3.15 16.38
CA ARG A 419 21.85 3.01 15.29
C ARG A 419 21.67 1.73 14.49
N THR A 420 21.37 0.62 15.15
CA THR A 420 21.21 -0.69 14.49
C THR A 420 19.98 -0.73 13.60
N TYR A 421 18.84 -0.27 14.12
CA TYR A 421 17.54 -0.42 13.46
C TYR A 421 17.04 0.87 12.78
N ALA A 422 17.76 1.99 12.95
CA ALA A 422 17.32 3.32 12.52
C ALA A 422 15.94 3.72 13.10
N ILE A 423 15.65 3.26 14.33
CA ILE A 423 14.42 3.60 15.05
C ILE A 423 14.70 4.66 16.12
N GLU A 424 13.69 5.43 16.47
CA GLU A 424 13.74 6.29 17.65
C GLU A 424 13.27 5.46 18.85
N SER A 425 14.13 5.22 19.84
CA SER A 425 13.80 4.37 21.00
C SER A 425 12.58 4.82 21.80
N ARG A 426 12.23 6.11 21.73
CA ARG A 426 11.03 6.72 22.32
C ARG A 426 10.02 7.21 21.26
N GLY A 427 10.14 6.72 20.03
CA GLY A 427 9.25 7.04 18.91
C GLY A 427 8.23 5.95 18.64
N ASP A 428 7.41 6.17 17.61
CA ASP A 428 6.37 5.22 17.20
C ASP A 428 6.93 4.05 16.35
N THR A 429 6.12 2.99 16.25
CA THR A 429 6.47 1.78 15.50
C THR A 429 6.17 1.88 14.00
N LEU A 430 5.70 3.02 13.47
CA LEU A 430 5.47 3.17 12.03
C LEU A 430 6.79 3.35 11.31
N GLN A 431 7.07 2.43 10.39
CA GLN A 431 8.30 2.41 9.61
C GLN A 431 7.98 2.67 8.14
N ASN A 432 8.66 3.67 7.57
CA ASN A 432 8.63 3.92 6.14
C ASN A 432 9.41 2.81 5.43
N ILE A 433 8.74 2.06 4.55
CA ILE A 433 9.35 0.93 3.83
C ILE A 433 10.14 1.45 2.62
N GLY A 434 9.59 2.45 1.94
CA GLY A 434 10.13 3.00 0.69
C GLY A 434 9.01 3.41 -0.26
N SER A 435 9.36 3.68 -1.51
CA SER A 435 8.39 4.18 -2.49
C SER A 435 8.65 3.63 -3.88
N VAL A 436 7.57 3.41 -4.63
CA VAL A 436 7.64 2.89 -5.99
C VAL A 436 7.34 4.00 -6.98
N LEU A 437 8.19 4.16 -7.99
CA LEU A 437 7.95 5.12 -9.08
C LEU A 437 6.69 4.73 -9.86
N THR A 438 5.79 5.69 -10.10
CA THR A 438 4.49 5.48 -10.77
C THR A 438 4.46 6.13 -12.14
N GLN A 439 5.05 5.46 -13.11
CA GLN A 439 5.12 5.91 -14.50
C GLN A 439 4.03 5.28 -15.37
N ALA A 440 3.81 5.85 -16.56
CA ALA A 440 2.93 5.26 -17.57
C ALA A 440 3.31 3.79 -17.86
N ASP A 441 2.30 2.98 -18.17
CA ASP A 441 2.42 1.55 -18.47
C ASP A 441 2.83 0.63 -17.32
N ARG A 442 3.01 1.17 -16.11
CA ARG A 442 3.32 0.37 -14.94
C ARG A 442 2.06 -0.20 -14.29
N MET A 443 2.07 -1.51 -14.05
CA MET A 443 1.20 -2.19 -13.09
C MET A 443 1.91 -2.24 -11.73
N LEU A 444 1.17 -1.99 -10.65
CA LEU A 444 1.64 -2.09 -9.28
C LEU A 444 0.63 -2.88 -8.43
N PHE A 445 1.11 -3.87 -7.72
CA PHE A 445 0.33 -4.74 -6.84
C PHE A 445 0.89 -4.69 -5.43
N PHE A 446 0.03 -4.62 -4.41
CA PHE A 446 0.49 -4.58 -3.03
C PHE A 446 -0.64 -5.03 -2.08
N PRO A 447 -0.30 -5.55 -0.89
CA PRO A 447 -1.29 -5.96 0.09
C PRO A 447 -1.88 -4.74 0.79
N ASN A 448 -3.12 -4.86 1.22
CA ASN A 448 -3.84 -3.80 1.91
C ASN A 448 -3.44 -3.62 3.39
N VAL A 449 -2.28 -4.16 3.78
CA VAL A 449 -1.65 -3.90 5.09
C VAL A 449 -0.60 -2.80 5.02
N TYR A 450 -0.16 -2.43 3.81
CA TYR A 450 0.68 -1.26 3.64
C TYR A 450 -0.19 -0.02 3.63
N GLN A 451 0.08 0.89 4.56
CA GLN A 451 -0.39 2.24 4.38
C GLN A 451 0.36 2.85 3.21
N HIS A 452 -0.36 3.45 2.28
CA HIS A 452 0.21 4.13 1.13
C HIS A 452 -0.23 5.58 1.06
N HIS A 453 0.60 6.40 0.42
CA HIS A 453 0.20 7.71 -0.03
C HIS A 453 0.82 8.03 -1.39
N VAL A 454 0.11 8.85 -2.16
CA VAL A 454 0.62 9.39 -3.42
C VAL A 454 1.49 10.59 -3.11
N SER A 455 2.75 10.59 -3.54
CA SER A 455 3.62 11.73 -3.34
C SER A 455 3.18 12.96 -4.16
N PRO A 456 3.57 14.18 -3.77
CA PRO A 456 3.31 15.38 -4.56
C PRO A 456 3.95 15.30 -5.94
N PHE A 457 3.32 15.92 -6.95
CA PHE A 457 3.90 16.09 -8.28
C PHE A 457 3.34 17.35 -8.96
N GLU A 458 4.02 17.84 -9.99
CA GLU A 458 3.61 19.03 -10.73
C GLU A 458 3.76 18.86 -12.25
N LEU A 459 3.32 19.87 -13.01
CA LEU A 459 3.55 19.94 -14.44
C LEU A 459 5.05 20.00 -14.76
N ALA A 460 5.52 19.12 -15.64
CA ALA A 460 6.90 19.15 -16.14
C ALA A 460 7.13 20.37 -17.05
N ASP A 461 6.19 20.67 -17.95
CA ASP A 461 6.09 21.92 -18.69
C ASP A 461 4.86 22.69 -18.20
N LYS A 462 5.09 23.77 -17.43
CA LYS A 462 4.04 24.59 -16.81
C LYS A 462 3.21 25.40 -17.82
N THR A 463 3.53 25.35 -19.11
CA THR A 463 2.79 26.07 -20.17
C THR A 463 1.66 25.26 -20.80
N ARG A 464 1.63 23.94 -20.59
CA ARG A 464 0.61 23.04 -21.15
C ARG A 464 -0.04 22.21 -20.03
N PRO A 465 -1.30 21.76 -20.19
CA PRO A 465 -1.91 20.82 -19.25
C PRO A 465 -1.16 19.49 -19.16
N GLY A 466 -1.44 18.73 -18.09
CA GLY A 466 -0.89 17.41 -17.86
C GLY A 466 -1.87 16.53 -17.10
N HIS A 467 -1.64 15.22 -17.13
CA HIS A 467 -2.52 14.27 -16.45
C HIS A 467 -1.82 13.00 -16.00
N ARG A 468 -2.47 12.32 -15.04
CA ARG A 468 -2.16 10.97 -14.59
C ARG A 468 -3.47 10.20 -14.48
N LYS A 469 -3.63 9.13 -15.24
CA LYS A 469 -4.87 8.35 -15.28
C LYS A 469 -4.65 6.94 -14.79
N ILE A 470 -5.56 6.46 -13.92
CA ILE A 470 -5.42 5.17 -13.25
C ILE A 470 -6.66 4.29 -13.35
N LEU A 471 -6.42 2.99 -13.55
CA LEU A 471 -7.35 1.91 -13.24
C LEU A 471 -6.89 1.26 -11.95
N ALA A 472 -7.73 1.27 -10.93
CA ALA A 472 -7.52 0.59 -9.67
C ALA A 472 -8.50 -0.58 -9.54
N MET A 473 -7.99 -1.73 -9.12
CA MET A 473 -8.78 -2.92 -8.82
C MET A 473 -8.41 -3.38 -7.41
N PHE A 474 -9.41 -3.64 -6.58
CA PHE A 474 -9.22 -4.06 -5.20
C PHE A 474 -9.76 -5.48 -5.05
N LEU A 475 -8.87 -6.41 -4.71
CA LEU A 475 -9.22 -7.80 -4.44
C LEU A 475 -9.78 -7.90 -3.03
N ILE A 476 -11.00 -8.41 -2.93
CA ILE A 476 -11.60 -8.82 -1.66
C ILE A 476 -11.03 -10.19 -1.29
N ASP A 477 -10.75 -10.41 -0.01
CA ASP A 477 -10.20 -11.67 0.52
C ASP A 477 -10.97 -12.89 -0.03
N PRO A 478 -10.36 -13.73 -0.90
CA PRO A 478 -11.02 -14.90 -1.47
C PRO A 478 -11.49 -15.94 -0.43
N ALA A 479 -11.07 -15.83 0.83
CA ALA A 479 -11.55 -16.66 1.93
C ALA A 479 -12.93 -16.25 2.44
N VAL A 480 -13.38 -15.02 2.20
CA VAL A 480 -14.63 -14.46 2.75
C VAL A 480 -15.45 -13.81 1.65
N ALA A 481 -16.72 -14.18 1.53
CA ALA A 481 -17.66 -13.49 0.66
C ALA A 481 -18.38 -12.38 1.43
N ILE A 482 -18.44 -11.18 0.83
CA ILE A 482 -19.22 -10.05 1.34
C ILE A 482 -20.40 -9.75 0.40
N PRO A 483 -21.43 -9.01 0.84
CA PRO A 483 -22.49 -8.55 -0.06
C PRO A 483 -21.91 -7.82 -1.26
N SER A 484 -22.27 -8.28 -2.47
CA SER A 484 -21.77 -7.69 -3.72
C SER A 484 -22.91 -7.18 -4.58
N THR A 485 -22.57 -6.64 -5.74
CA THR A 485 -23.53 -6.33 -6.82
C THR A 485 -24.29 -7.55 -7.34
N ALA A 486 -23.86 -8.77 -7.01
CA ALA A 486 -24.65 -9.97 -7.25
C ALA A 486 -25.84 -10.09 -6.28
N ASN A 487 -25.75 -9.51 -5.07
CA ASN A 487 -26.83 -9.54 -4.08
C ASN A 487 -27.62 -8.23 -4.03
N VAL A 488 -26.99 -7.11 -4.39
CA VAL A 488 -27.58 -5.77 -4.32
C VAL A 488 -27.96 -5.31 -5.73
N PRO A 489 -29.25 -5.20 -6.07
CA PRO A 489 -29.67 -4.64 -7.35
C PRO A 489 -29.19 -3.20 -7.52
N PRO A 490 -29.08 -2.71 -8.77
CA PRO A 490 -28.62 -1.36 -9.00
C PRO A 490 -29.44 -0.34 -8.21
N GLN A 491 -28.75 0.60 -7.57
CA GLN A 491 -29.37 1.56 -6.66
C GLN A 491 -29.63 2.94 -7.31
N ARG A 492 -29.18 3.09 -8.57
CA ARG A 492 -29.19 4.33 -9.34
C ARG A 492 -30.58 4.68 -9.86
N LEU A 493 -31.12 5.84 -9.48
CA LEU A 493 -32.42 6.33 -9.94
C LEU A 493 -32.51 6.42 -11.47
N ASP A 494 -31.46 6.91 -12.13
CA ASP A 494 -31.42 7.03 -13.59
C ASP A 494 -31.53 5.66 -14.28
N TRP A 495 -30.91 4.61 -13.74
CA TRP A 495 -31.01 3.25 -14.31
C TRP A 495 -32.41 2.66 -14.13
N TRP A 496 -33.08 2.98 -13.02
CA TRP A 496 -34.46 2.56 -12.76
C TRP A 496 -35.45 3.19 -13.71
N THR A 497 -35.31 4.50 -13.96
CA THR A 497 -36.20 5.21 -14.88
C THR A 497 -36.11 4.69 -16.30
N GLN A 498 -34.91 4.28 -16.73
CA GLN A 498 -34.68 3.74 -18.07
C GLN A 498 -35.15 2.28 -18.22
N SER A 499 -35.08 1.47 -17.16
CA SER A 499 -35.20 0.01 -17.28
C SER A 499 -36.37 -0.62 -16.50
N ALA A 500 -36.74 -0.07 -15.34
CA ALA A 500 -37.66 -0.71 -14.38
C ALA A 500 -39.07 -0.08 -14.36
N LEU A 501 -39.18 1.23 -14.54
CA LEU A 501 -40.47 1.93 -14.62
C LEU A 501 -41.30 1.60 -15.88
N PRO A 502 -40.70 1.38 -17.07
CA PRO A 502 -41.47 1.02 -18.26
C PRO A 502 -42.13 -0.36 -18.18
N THR A 503 -41.59 -1.28 -17.38
CA THR A 503 -41.96 -2.71 -17.31
C THR A 503 -42.83 -3.06 -16.10
N ARG A 504 -42.70 -2.37 -14.97
CA ARG A 504 -43.50 -2.64 -13.77
C ARG A 504 -44.76 -1.80 -13.72
N GLN A 505 -45.88 -2.34 -14.20
CA GLN A 505 -47.30 -2.14 -13.81
C GLN A 505 -47.78 -0.85 -13.09
N ALA A 506 -47.06 0.28 -13.16
CA ALA A 506 -47.59 1.61 -12.98
C ALA A 506 -48.13 2.02 -14.35
N GLY A 507 -49.37 1.62 -14.62
CA GLY A 507 -50.05 2.03 -15.83
C GLY A 507 -49.96 3.55 -16.00
N ARG A 508 -49.27 3.99 -17.06
CA ARG A 508 -49.37 5.33 -17.67
C ARG A 508 -49.58 6.48 -16.66
N LEU A 509 -48.72 6.60 -15.64
CA LEU A 509 -48.66 7.86 -14.91
C LEU A 509 -48.08 8.92 -15.87
N PRO A 510 -48.69 10.12 -15.97
CA PRO A 510 -48.08 11.21 -16.70
C PRO A 510 -46.64 11.45 -16.20
N PRO A 511 -45.71 11.87 -17.08
CA PRO A 511 -44.31 12.12 -16.70
C PRO A 511 -44.18 12.99 -15.44
N GLU A 512 -45.07 13.95 -15.26
CA GLU A 512 -45.12 14.87 -14.13
C GLU A 512 -45.45 14.15 -12.82
N VAL A 513 -46.41 13.21 -12.83
CA VAL A 513 -46.80 12.45 -11.64
C VAL A 513 -45.72 11.41 -11.30
N THR A 514 -45.09 10.82 -12.31
CA THR A 514 -43.95 9.93 -12.12
C THR A 514 -42.78 10.67 -11.47
N ALA A 515 -42.46 11.87 -11.97
CA ALA A 515 -41.43 12.72 -11.36
C ALA A 515 -41.76 13.08 -9.90
N MET A 516 -43.01 13.48 -9.62
CA MET A 516 -43.45 13.77 -8.25
C MET A 516 -43.33 12.56 -7.31
N VAL A 517 -43.66 11.35 -7.78
CA VAL A 517 -43.50 10.13 -6.96
C VAL A 517 -42.03 9.86 -6.69
N LEU A 518 -41.17 9.92 -7.72
CA LEU A 518 -39.74 9.70 -7.58
C LEU A 518 -39.06 10.74 -6.67
N ASP A 519 -39.48 12.00 -6.73
CA ASP A 519 -38.99 13.09 -5.87
C ASP A 519 -39.34 12.90 -4.38
N ASN A 520 -40.33 12.06 -4.07
CA ASN A 520 -40.79 11.77 -2.70
C ASN A 520 -40.41 10.37 -2.21
N LEU A 521 -39.63 9.60 -2.97
CA LEU A 521 -39.14 8.29 -2.54
C LEU A 521 -37.76 8.41 -1.89
N ASP A 522 -37.58 7.77 -0.74
CA ASP A 522 -36.27 7.63 -0.07
C ASP A 522 -35.34 6.64 -0.79
N PHE A 523 -35.80 5.97 -1.86
CA PHE A 523 -35.02 5.06 -2.70
C PHE A 523 -35.75 4.86 -4.04
N PRO A 524 -35.09 4.86 -5.21
CA PRO A 524 -33.65 4.74 -5.47
C PRO A 524 -32.83 6.03 -5.28
N ILE A 525 -31.51 5.91 -5.30
CA ILE A 525 -30.55 6.99 -5.02
C ILE A 525 -30.35 7.87 -6.27
N SER A 526 -30.62 9.17 -6.14
CA SER A 526 -30.34 10.16 -7.19
C SER A 526 -28.84 10.52 -7.28
N ASP A 527 -28.38 11.08 -8.40
CA ASP A 527 -26.98 11.56 -8.53
C ASP A 527 -26.60 12.59 -7.45
N LYS A 528 -27.49 13.56 -7.20
CA LYS A 528 -27.31 14.57 -6.16
C LYS A 528 -27.16 13.93 -4.77
N GLU A 529 -27.99 12.94 -4.48
CA GLU A 529 -27.91 12.22 -3.21
C GLU A 529 -26.65 11.35 -3.12
N ALA A 530 -26.27 10.65 -4.19
CA ALA A 530 -25.06 9.84 -4.22
C ALA A 530 -23.80 10.66 -3.95
N LYS A 531 -23.72 11.89 -4.50
CA LYS A 531 -22.63 12.83 -4.21
C LYS A 531 -22.61 13.25 -2.75
N LYS A 532 -23.77 13.53 -2.14
CA LYS A 532 -23.89 13.82 -0.70
C LYS A 532 -23.47 12.62 0.16
N LEU A 533 -23.95 11.42 -0.16
CA LEU A 533 -23.59 10.19 0.54
C LEU A 533 -22.09 9.89 0.42
N ARG A 534 -21.46 10.18 -0.73
CA ARG A 534 -20.01 10.08 -0.91
C ARG A 534 -19.27 11.03 0.03
N GLU A 535 -19.69 12.29 0.14
CA GLU A 535 -19.07 13.25 1.08
C GLU A 535 -19.17 12.75 2.53
N GLU A 536 -20.33 12.22 2.92
CA GLU A 536 -20.55 11.66 4.25
C GLU A 536 -19.70 10.40 4.50
N LEU A 537 -19.59 9.50 3.52
CA LEU A 537 -18.72 8.32 3.57
C LEU A 537 -17.25 8.73 3.67
N MET A 538 -16.80 9.71 2.89
CA MET A 538 -15.43 10.22 2.94
C MET A 538 -15.13 10.85 4.31
N ALA A 539 -16.05 11.64 4.86
CA ALA A 539 -15.90 12.21 6.19
C ALA A 539 -15.79 11.13 7.28
N GLU A 540 -16.63 10.09 7.23
CA GLU A 540 -16.55 8.94 8.14
C GLU A 540 -15.18 8.26 8.05
N ARG A 541 -14.72 7.98 6.82
CA ARG A 541 -13.42 7.35 6.59
C ARG A 541 -12.25 8.21 7.07
N SER A 542 -12.27 9.51 6.81
CA SER A 542 -11.22 10.41 7.29
C SER A 542 -11.09 10.38 8.82
N VAL A 543 -12.21 10.37 9.54
CA VAL A 543 -12.21 10.27 11.02
C VAL A 543 -11.65 8.93 11.49
N ILE A 544 -12.05 7.82 10.87
CA ILE A 544 -11.56 6.49 11.22
C ILE A 544 -10.06 6.37 10.95
N GLN A 545 -9.62 6.82 9.77
CA GLN A 545 -8.21 6.83 9.36
C GLN A 545 -7.35 7.71 10.25
N GLU A 546 -7.83 8.89 10.66
CA GLU A 546 -7.12 9.77 11.59
C GLU A 546 -6.98 9.10 12.97
N ASN A 547 -8.07 8.51 13.49
CA ASN A 547 -8.05 7.77 14.74
C ASN A 547 -7.10 6.56 14.69
N GLU A 548 -7.10 5.82 13.57
CA GLU A 548 -6.19 4.71 13.31
C GLU A 548 -4.73 5.17 13.28
N ASN A 549 -4.43 6.20 12.50
CA ASN A 549 -3.08 6.76 12.43
C ASN A 549 -2.61 7.26 13.79
N ASN A 550 -3.45 7.95 14.56
CA ASN A 550 -3.11 8.42 15.91
C ASN A 550 -2.88 7.25 16.87
N LYS A 551 -3.65 6.16 16.75
CA LYS A 551 -3.46 4.93 17.54
C LYS A 551 -2.18 4.21 17.19
N LEU A 552 -1.86 4.06 15.90
CA LEU A 552 -0.61 3.47 15.44
C LEU A 552 0.60 4.29 15.90
N LYS A 553 0.51 5.62 15.85
CA LYS A 553 1.53 6.53 16.39
C LYS A 553 1.66 6.49 17.91
N ALA A 554 0.64 6.03 18.63
CA ALA A 554 0.68 5.84 20.08
C ALA A 554 1.28 4.48 20.50
N VAL A 555 1.54 3.59 19.54
CA VAL A 555 2.29 2.35 19.79
C VAL A 555 3.77 2.69 19.65
N GLU A 556 4.40 2.92 20.79
CA GLU A 556 5.81 3.24 20.93
C GLU A 556 6.65 1.97 21.13
N TRP A 557 7.96 2.10 20.95
CA TRP A 557 8.89 1.07 21.38
C TRP A 557 8.97 1.00 22.90
N PHE A 558 8.91 -0.20 23.47
CA PHE A 558 9.02 -0.43 24.90
C PHE A 558 10.36 -1.10 25.22
N PHE A 559 11.43 -0.31 25.24
CA PHE A 559 12.71 -0.76 25.81
C PHE A 559 12.70 -0.44 27.30
N CYS A 560 12.83 -1.46 28.16
CA CYS A 560 12.79 -1.30 29.60
C CYS A 560 14.08 -0.66 30.11
N GLU A 561 13.95 0.30 31.02
CA GLU A 561 14.98 0.61 32.02
C GLU A 561 14.96 -0.58 33.00
N HIS A 562 15.98 -1.44 32.99
CA HIS A 562 15.93 -2.74 33.67
C HIS A 562 16.31 -2.73 35.15
#